data_AF-A0A7C3ZW88-F1
#
_entry.id   AF-A0A7C3ZW88-F1
#
_cell.length_a   1.000
_cell.length_b   1.000
_cell.length_c   1.000
_cell.angle_alpha   90.00
_cell.angle_beta   90.00
_cell.angle_gamma   90.00
#
_symmetry.space_group_name_H-M   'P 1'
#
loop_
_entity.id
_entity.type
_entity.pdbx_description
1 polymer ?
#
loop_
_entity_poly.entity_id
_entity_poly.type
_entity_poly.pdbx_seq_one_letter_code
_entity_poly.pdbx_strand_id
1 'polypeptide(L)'
;MFAKRVTMRTIQCALLLILTILTTAIIAAAEVGDIPKGYKLQKEDIIYIVLWGDQTITNKYAVDPEGNIQVPLIPDPVHVEGLTQSEVVQVLKEKL
;
A
#
# COMPACT_ATOMS: atom_id res chain seq x y z
N MET A 1 48.19 -28.62 12.91
CA MET A 1 47.19 -27.70 13.51
C MET A 1 46.49 -26.76 12.51
N PHE A 2 46.70 -26.90 11.20
CA PHE A 2 46.17 -25.97 10.17
C PHE A 2 44.83 -26.39 9.54
N ALA A 3 44.51 -27.69 9.50
CA ALA A 3 43.29 -28.20 8.85
C ALA A 3 41.97 -27.72 9.49
N LYS A 4 41.90 -27.62 10.83
CA LYS A 4 40.70 -27.18 11.57
C LYS A 4 40.31 -25.71 11.32
N ARG A 5 41.27 -24.83 11.01
CA ARG A 5 40.99 -23.40 10.76
C ARG A 5 40.36 -23.16 9.37
N VAL A 6 40.64 -24.03 8.41
CA VAL A 6 40.07 -23.96 7.05
C VAL A 6 38.62 -24.41 7.07
N THR A 7 38.29 -25.49 7.79
CA THR A 7 36.91 -26.00 7.93
C THR A 7 35.97 -25.04 8.64
N MET A 8 36.47 -24.26 9.61
CA MET A 8 35.66 -23.29 10.35
C MET A 8 35.30 -22.06 9.49
N ARG A 9 36.21 -21.62 8.62
CA ARG A 9 35.97 -20.51 7.68
C ARG A 9 34.99 -20.88 6.57
N THR A 10 35.05 -22.11 6.06
CA THR A 10 34.11 -22.59 5.03
C THR A 10 32.69 -22.76 5.58
N ILE A 11 32.54 -23.27 6.81
CA ILE A 11 31.24 -23.38 7.49
C ILE A 11 30.65 -21.99 7.76
N GLN A 12 31.46 -21.03 8.19
CA GLN A 12 31.01 -19.67 8.46
C GLN A 12 30.57 -18.94 7.17
N CYS A 13 31.27 -19.13 6.05
CA CYS A 13 30.84 -18.58 4.76
C CYS A 13 29.53 -19.24 4.29
N ALA A 14 29.37 -20.56 4.46
CA ALA A 14 28.13 -21.25 4.09
C ALA A 14 26.93 -20.75 4.91
N LEU A 15 27.11 -20.52 6.23
CA LEU A 15 26.08 -19.99 7.10
C LEU A 15 25.68 -18.55 6.72
N LEU A 16 26.66 -17.70 6.42
CA LEU A 16 26.42 -16.33 5.96
C LEU A 16 25.65 -16.31 4.63
N LEU A 17 26.00 -17.21 3.71
CA LEU A 17 25.36 -17.32 2.41
C LEU A 17 23.91 -17.81 2.54
N ILE A 18 23.66 -18.81 3.39
CA ILE A 18 22.31 -19.28 3.74
C ILE A 18 21.47 -18.14 4.36
N LEU A 19 22.05 -17.37 5.29
CA LEU A 19 21.37 -16.24 5.93
C LEU A 19 21.00 -15.16 4.90
N THR A 20 21.89 -14.84 3.96
CA THR A 20 21.59 -13.86 2.90
C THR A 20 20.44 -14.33 1.99
N ILE A 21 20.41 -15.61 1.61
CA ILE A 21 19.32 -16.18 0.79
C ILE A 21 17.98 -16.13 1.55
N LEU A 22 17.99 -16.43 2.84
CA LEU A 22 16.79 -16.34 3.69
C LEU A 22 16.24 -14.91 3.75
N THR A 23 17.11 -13.89 3.82
CA THR A 23 16.64 -12.50 3.88
C THR A 23 16.02 -12.00 2.57
N THR A 24 16.49 -12.47 1.41
CA THR A 24 15.94 -12.04 0.11
C THR A 24 14.54 -12.61 -0.17
N ALA A 25 14.24 -13.80 0.35
CA ALA A 25 12.93 -14.43 0.16
C ALA A 25 11.79 -13.66 0.86
N ILE A 26 12.08 -13.02 1.99
CA ILE A 26 11.09 -12.26 2.77
C ILE A 26 10.66 -10.99 2.03
N ILE A 27 11.58 -10.34 1.31
CA ILE A 27 11.30 -9.09 0.58
C ILE A 27 10.45 -9.36 -0.66
N ALA A 28 10.68 -10.48 -1.36
CA ALA A 28 9.93 -10.84 -2.56
C ALA A 28 8.44 -11.12 -2.27
N ALA A 29 8.10 -11.58 -1.06
CA ALA A 29 6.71 -11.83 -0.66
C ALA A 29 5.95 -10.55 -0.26
N ALA A 30 6.63 -9.42 -0.13
CA ALA A 30 6.00 -8.11 0.02
C ALA A 30 5.60 -7.56 -1.35
N GLU A 31 4.81 -8.33 -2.09
CA GLU A 31 4.15 -7.82 -3.28
C GLU A 31 3.10 -6.82 -2.82
N VAL A 32 3.27 -5.55 -3.21
CA VAL A 32 2.21 -4.54 -3.13
C VAL A 32 1.02 -5.16 -3.84
N GLY A 33 -0.03 -5.49 -3.08
CA GLY A 33 -1.20 -6.18 -3.61
C GLY A 33 -1.72 -5.42 -4.83
N ASP A 34 -1.63 -6.05 -6.00
CA ASP A 34 -2.10 -5.46 -7.24
C ASP A 34 -3.62 -5.34 -7.13
N ILE A 35 -4.11 -4.10 -7.12
CA ILE A 35 -5.54 -3.84 -7.03
C ILE A 35 -6.13 -4.33 -8.35
N PRO A 36 -7.12 -5.26 -8.35
CA PRO A 36 -7.70 -5.77 -9.57
C PRO A 36 -8.14 -4.64 -10.49
N LYS A 37 -7.85 -4.75 -11.79
CA LYS A 37 -8.31 -3.74 -12.77
C LYS A 37 -9.84 -3.63 -12.69
N GLY A 38 -10.32 -2.40 -12.49
CA GLY A 38 -11.75 -2.15 -12.34
C GLY A 38 -12.29 -2.48 -10.95
N TYR A 39 -11.44 -2.58 -9.93
CA TYR A 39 -11.86 -2.62 -8.55
C TYR A 39 -12.80 -1.44 -8.26
N LYS A 40 -13.95 -1.77 -7.68
CA LYS A 40 -14.96 -0.82 -7.25
C LYS A 40 -14.88 -0.70 -5.75
N LEU A 41 -14.85 0.53 -5.27
CA LEU A 41 -14.81 0.79 -3.84
C LEU A 41 -16.04 0.18 -3.16
N GLN A 42 -15.80 -0.38 -1.99
CA GLN A 42 -16.78 -0.95 -1.10
C GLN A 42 -16.81 -0.15 0.21
N LYS A 43 -17.84 -0.42 1.00
CA LYS A 43 -17.95 0.09 2.36
C LYS A 43 -16.74 -0.38 3.17
N GLU A 44 -16.31 0.45 4.11
CA GLU A 44 -15.15 0.21 4.98
C GLU A 44 -13.78 0.25 4.27
N ASP A 45 -13.74 0.45 2.95
CA ASP A 45 -12.47 0.66 2.25
C ASP A 45 -11.77 1.93 2.73
N ILE A 46 -10.45 1.90 2.73
CA ILE A 46 -9.63 3.08 3.02
C ILE A 46 -8.97 3.55 1.73
N ILE A 47 -9.32 4.75 1.30
CA ILE A 47 -8.68 5.42 0.16
C ILE A 47 -7.71 6.47 0.64
N TYR A 48 -6.61 6.66 -0.11
CA TYR A 48 -5.67 7.74 0.13
C TYR A 48 -5.78 8.75 -1.01
N ILE A 49 -6.23 9.96 -0.68
CA ILE A 49 -6.39 11.04 -1.64
C ILE A 49 -5.18 11.96 -1.50
N VAL A 50 -4.59 12.35 -2.64
CA VAL A 50 -3.48 13.30 -2.69
C VAL A 50 -3.91 14.50 -3.53
N LEU A 51 -3.95 15.67 -2.90
CA LEU A 51 -4.15 16.95 -3.56
C LEU A 51 -2.87 17.77 -3.45
N TRP A 52 -2.22 18.01 -4.59
CA TRP A 52 -0.97 18.76 -4.62
C TRP A 52 -1.17 20.19 -4.11
N GLY A 53 -0.32 20.61 -3.18
CA GLY A 53 -0.39 21.96 -2.59
C GLY A 53 -1.36 22.09 -1.41
N ASP A 54 -2.16 21.06 -1.10
CA ASP A 54 -3.08 21.08 0.04
C ASP A 54 -2.91 19.84 0.94
N GLN A 55 -2.42 20.07 2.15
CA GLN A 55 -2.22 19.04 3.16
C GLN A 55 -3.49 18.70 3.94
N THR A 56 -4.52 19.53 3.86
CA THR A 56 -5.81 19.35 4.54
C THR A 56 -6.61 18.25 3.86
N ILE A 57 -6.65 18.27 2.53
CA ILE A 57 -7.34 17.25 1.73
C ILE A 57 -6.47 16.00 1.55
N THR A 58 -5.15 16.13 1.54
CA THR A 58 -4.23 14.99 1.39
C THR A 58 -4.24 14.11 2.63
N ASN A 59 -5.11 13.09 2.66
CA ASN A 59 -5.27 12.20 3.79
C ASN A 59 -5.89 10.86 3.39
N LYS A 60 -5.99 9.94 4.37
CA LYS A 60 -6.74 8.70 4.27
C LYS A 60 -8.19 8.93 4.67
N TYR A 61 -9.11 8.39 3.88
CA TYR A 61 -10.54 8.47 4.10
C TYR A 61 -11.11 7.06 4.11
N ALA A 62 -11.93 6.76 5.13
CA ALA A 62 -12.70 5.52 5.16
C ALA A 62 -14.05 5.74 4.47
N VAL A 63 -14.47 4.77 3.67
CA VAL A 63 -15.81 4.71 3.10
C VAL A 63 -16.77 4.29 4.21
N ASP A 64 -17.75 5.14 4.51
CA ASP A 64 -18.73 4.89 5.56
C ASP A 64 -19.73 3.75 5.17
N PRO A 65 -20.56 3.27 6.12
CA PRO A 65 -21.58 2.25 5.83
C PRO A 65 -22.64 2.67 4.81
N GLU A 66 -22.78 3.97 4.56
CA GLU A 66 -23.65 4.57 3.55
C GLU A 66 -22.97 4.71 2.17
N GLY A 67 -21.69 4.34 2.05
CA GLY A 67 -20.92 4.37 0.82
C GLY A 67 -20.28 5.72 0.48
N ASN A 68 -20.15 6.63 1.45
CA ASN A 68 -19.63 7.98 1.27
C ASN A 68 -18.27 8.19 1.95
N ILE A 69 -17.61 9.28 1.55
CA ILE A 69 -16.44 9.83 2.23
C ILE A 69 -16.72 11.28 2.62
N GLN A 70 -16.19 11.68 3.77
CA GLN A 70 -16.19 13.08 4.20
C GLN A 70 -14.83 13.70 3.91
N VAL A 71 -14.78 14.58 2.91
CA VAL A 71 -13.55 15.30 2.53
C VAL A 71 -13.62 16.72 3.08
N PRO A 72 -12.57 17.22 3.76
CA PRO A 72 -12.47 18.62 4.16
C PRO A 72 -12.71 19.55 2.99
N LEU A 73 -13.35 20.70 3.26
CA LEU A 73 -13.72 21.73 2.28
C LEU A 73 -14.87 21.36 1.32
N ILE A 74 -15.27 20.10 1.24
CA ILE A 74 -16.50 19.69 0.55
C ILE A 74 -17.63 19.64 1.60
N PRO A 75 -18.67 20.48 1.49
CA PRO A 75 -19.72 20.55 2.50
C PRO A 75 -20.57 19.28 2.57
N ASP A 76 -20.86 18.67 1.41
CA ASP A 76 -21.69 17.47 1.30
C ASP A 76 -20.83 16.19 1.25
N PRO A 77 -21.28 15.08 1.87
CA PRO A 77 -20.65 13.78 1.72
C PRO A 77 -20.54 13.37 0.25
N VAL A 78 -19.41 12.76 -0.13
CA VAL A 78 -19.18 12.31 -1.51
C VAL A 78 -19.42 10.81 -1.59
N HIS A 79 -20.43 10.40 -2.35
CA HIS A 79 -20.71 8.98 -2.58
C HIS A 79 -19.64 8.37 -3.49
N VAL A 80 -19.00 7.29 -3.03
CA VAL A 80 -17.89 6.61 -3.74
C VAL A 80 -18.07 5.10 -3.87
N GLU A 81 -19.02 4.50 -3.17
CA GLU A 81 -19.33 3.07 -3.32
C GLU A 81 -19.66 2.73 -4.77
N GLY A 82 -19.10 1.62 -5.25
CA GLY A 82 -19.33 1.15 -6.62
C GLY A 82 -18.54 1.90 -7.69
N LEU A 83 -17.82 2.98 -7.33
CA LEU A 83 -16.94 3.71 -8.22
C LEU A 83 -15.54 3.11 -8.25
N THR A 84 -14.89 3.21 -9.40
CA THR A 84 -13.46 2.98 -9.56
C THR A 84 -12.66 4.19 -9.09
N GLN A 85 -11.36 4.01 -8.84
CA GLN A 85 -10.47 5.12 -8.47
C GLN A 85 -10.53 6.28 -9.47
N SER A 86 -10.56 5.98 -10.77
CA SER A 86 -10.63 6.99 -11.84
C SER A 86 -11.93 7.79 -11.80
N GLU A 87 -13.05 7.15 -11.50
CA GLU A 87 -14.36 7.81 -11.40
C GLU A 87 -14.43 8.69 -10.14
N VAL A 88 -13.91 8.21 -9.01
CA VAL A 88 -13.81 9.03 -7.78
C VAL A 88 -13.00 10.30 -8.03
N VAL A 89 -11.89 10.20 -8.77
CA VAL A 89 -11.08 11.37 -9.15
C VAL A 89 -11.89 12.37 -9.96
N GLN A 90 -12.78 11.92 -10.87
CA GLN A 90 -13.64 12.82 -11.63
C GLN A 90 -14.65 13.52 -10.72
N VAL A 91 -15.32 12.77 -9.85
CA VAL A 91 -16.31 13.32 -8.90
C VAL A 91 -15.67 14.36 -7.97
N LEU A 92 -14.46 14.10 -7.46
CA LEU A 92 -13.77 15.05 -6.58
C LEU A 92 -13.32 16.30 -7.32
N LYS A 93 -12.91 16.20 -8.60
CA LYS A 93 -12.56 17.36 -9.42
C LYS A 93 -13.73 18.29 -9.72
N GLU A 94 -14.95 17.78 -9.72
CA GLU A 94 -16.15 18.60 -9.94
C GLU A 94 -16.60 19.34 -8.66
N LYS A 95 -16.14 18.88 -7.49
CA LYS A 95 -16.54 19.40 -6.18
C LYS A 95 -15.49 20.31 -5.51
N LEU A 96 -14.24 20.27 -5.99
CA LEU A 96 -13.11 21.10 -5.53
C LEU A 96 -12.91 22.29 -6.47
#